data_AF-A0A0Q9S2H7-F1
#
_entry.id   AF-A0A0Q9S2H7-F1
#
_cell.length_a   1.000
_cell.length_b   1.000
_cell.length_c   1.000
_cell.angle_alpha   90.00
_cell.angle_beta   90.00
_cell.angle_gamma   90.00
#
_symmetry.space_group_name_H-M   'P 1'
#
loop_
_entity.id
_entity.type
_entity.pdbx_description
1 polymer ?
#
loop_
_entity_poly.entity_id
_entity_poly.type
_entity_poly.pdbx_seq_one_letter_code
_entity_poly.pdbx_strand_id
1 'polypeptide(L)'
;MIQEHFDKDWKALQPTLRFYHVADLPIDSHQADSVSELHLPHGESCFLSGFHPGQRYFADLGIVNEQGQFLPLLRSNTILTPPIDTNQEFPSHLITNDQLVTYRPMAVSFQPMTPEANEHFSAYSVYSPKTAYSADTESGGDTD
;
A
#
# COMPACT_ATOMS: atom_id res chain seq x y z
N MET A 1 -18.00 6.80 -1.61
CA MET A 1 -17.31 5.58 -1.14
C MET A 1 -16.51 5.78 0.16
N ILE A 2 -15.36 6.48 0.19
CA ILE A 2 -14.59 6.65 1.45
C ILE A 2 -15.24 7.65 2.40
N GLN A 3 -15.63 8.83 1.88
CA GLN A 3 -16.30 9.85 2.68
C GLN A 3 -17.62 9.33 3.28
N GLU A 4 -18.40 8.59 2.48
CA GLU A 4 -19.63 7.92 2.91
C GLU A 4 -19.38 6.83 3.97
N HIS A 5 -18.30 6.06 3.83
CA HIS A 5 -17.99 5.00 4.80
C HIS A 5 -17.62 5.56 6.18
N PHE A 6 -16.93 6.70 6.22
CA PHE A 6 -16.50 7.33 7.45
C PHE A 6 -17.37 8.51 7.90
N ASP A 7 -18.42 8.85 7.15
CA ASP A 7 -19.27 10.03 7.32
C ASP A 7 -18.48 11.33 7.57
N LYS A 8 -17.38 11.50 6.83
CA LYS A 8 -16.41 12.60 7.00
C LYS A 8 -15.86 13.08 5.67
N ASP A 9 -15.59 14.38 5.59
CA ASP A 9 -14.87 14.96 4.47
C ASP A 9 -13.45 14.41 4.36
N TRP A 10 -12.94 14.33 3.13
CA TRP A 10 -11.57 13.83 2.86
C TRP A 10 -10.51 14.56 3.69
N LYS A 11 -10.63 15.88 3.82
CA LYS A 11 -9.68 16.69 4.61
C LYS A 11 -9.73 16.34 6.11
N ALA A 12 -10.90 15.97 6.62
CA ALA A 12 -11.09 15.58 8.01
C ALA A 12 -10.55 14.17 8.31
N LEU A 13 -10.34 13.35 7.28
CA LEU A 13 -9.76 12.00 7.39
C LEU A 13 -8.22 12.01 7.43
N GLN A 14 -7.59 13.19 7.50
CA GLN A 14 -6.13 13.34 7.61
C GLN A 14 -5.38 12.47 6.58
N PRO A 15 -5.60 12.74 5.29
CA PRO A 15 -5.01 11.93 4.24
C PRO A 15 -3.49 11.98 4.38
N THR A 16 -2.86 10.81 4.34
CA THR A 16 -1.46 10.64 4.68
C THR A 16 -0.78 9.75 3.64
N LEU A 17 0.43 10.13 3.23
CA LEU A 17 1.33 9.28 2.47
C LEU A 17 2.26 8.57 3.44
N ARG A 18 2.31 7.25 3.36
CA ARG A 18 3.28 6.44 4.09
C ARG A 18 4.27 5.83 3.10
N PHE A 19 5.55 6.11 3.30
CA PHE A 19 6.63 5.67 2.44
C PHE A 19 7.34 4.46 3.05
N TYR A 20 7.69 3.52 2.20
CA TYR A 20 8.36 2.29 2.56
C TYR A 20 9.63 2.16 1.74
N HIS A 21 10.75 1.92 2.43
CA HIS A 21 12.00 1.51 1.78
C HIS A 21 11.91 0.03 1.41
N VAL A 22 12.28 -0.30 0.18
CA VAL A 22 12.39 -1.69 -0.27
C VAL A 22 13.82 -2.15 -0.01
N ALA A 23 14.03 -2.94 1.04
CA ALA A 23 15.31 -3.60 1.28
C ALA A 23 15.42 -4.83 0.37
N ASP A 24 16.53 -4.94 -0.38
CA ASP A 24 16.84 -6.12 -1.21
C ASP A 24 17.41 -7.30 -0.36
N LEU A 25 17.28 -7.28 0.97
CA LEU A 25 17.92 -8.24 1.88
C LEU A 25 16.98 -9.38 2.33
N PRO A 26 17.50 -10.60 2.55
CA PRO A 26 16.73 -11.69 3.14
C PRO A 26 16.28 -11.36 4.57
N ILE A 27 15.10 -11.87 4.92
CA ILE A 27 14.20 -11.61 6.07
C ILE A 27 14.82 -11.77 7.49
N ASP A 28 16.14 -11.88 7.63
CA ASP A 28 16.78 -12.22 8.92
C ASP A 28 17.49 -11.05 9.61
N SER A 29 17.20 -9.80 9.26
CA SER A 29 17.74 -8.66 10.00
C SER A 29 16.65 -7.70 10.45
N HIS A 30 16.74 -7.30 11.72
CA HIS A 30 15.96 -6.26 12.40
C HIS A 30 16.16 -4.86 11.79
N GLN A 31 16.29 -4.75 10.47
CA GLN A 31 16.15 -3.50 9.78
C GLN A 31 14.65 -3.23 9.80
N ALA A 32 14.19 -2.57 10.87
CA ALA A 32 12.87 -1.96 10.89
C ALA A 32 12.72 -1.24 9.55
N ASP A 33 11.85 -1.77 8.68
CA ASP A 33 11.56 -1.17 7.38
C ASP A 33 11.42 0.32 7.64
N SER A 34 12.27 1.13 7.00
CA SER A 34 12.29 2.56 7.30
C SER A 34 11.00 3.17 6.76
N VAL A 35 9.97 3.16 7.61
CA VAL A 35 8.66 3.71 7.32
C VAL A 35 8.67 5.18 7.72
N SER A 36 8.19 6.03 6.84
CA SER A 36 8.00 7.44 7.13
C SER A 36 6.66 7.93 6.61
N GLU A 37 6.11 8.96 7.24
CA GLU A 37 4.79 9.48 6.94
C GLU A 37 4.79 10.98 6.67
N LEU A 38 3.89 11.39 5.79
CA LEU A 38 3.61 12.79 5.49
C LEU A 38 2.10 12.98 5.37
N HIS A 39 1.53 13.81 6.24
CA HIS A 39 0.18 14.33 6.02
C HIS A 39 0.14 15.10 4.70
N LEU A 40 -0.79 14.76 3.81
CA LEU A 40 -0.86 15.36 2.49
C LEU A 40 -1.04 16.87 2.63
N PRO A 41 -0.12 17.68 2.07
CA PRO A 41 -0.33 19.11 2.00
C PRO A 41 -1.51 19.43 1.07
N HIS A 42 -2.06 20.64 1.22
CA HIS A 42 -3.07 21.13 0.29
C HIS A 42 -2.47 21.35 -1.10
N GLY A 43 -3.08 20.77 -2.13
CA GLY A 43 -2.66 20.93 -3.52
C GLY A 43 -2.74 19.63 -4.31
N GLU A 44 -2.38 19.69 -5.59
CA GLU A 44 -2.35 18.52 -6.48
C GLU A 44 -1.01 17.78 -6.46
N SER A 45 0.07 18.49 -6.12
CA SER A 45 1.43 17.92 -6.07
C SER A 45 2.27 18.57 -4.97
N CYS A 46 3.33 17.87 -4.55
CA CYS A 46 4.29 18.39 -3.59
C CYS A 46 5.69 17.84 -3.88
N PHE A 47 6.70 18.58 -3.44
CA PHE A 47 8.10 18.16 -3.53
C PHE A 47 8.52 17.51 -2.22
N LEU A 48 9.28 16.43 -2.31
CA LEU A 48 9.69 15.63 -1.17
C LEU A 48 11.21 15.61 -1.01
N SER A 49 11.68 15.52 0.23
CA SER A 49 13.09 15.40 0.59
C SER A 49 13.31 14.37 1.71
N GLY A 50 14.58 14.05 1.97
CA GLY A 50 14.97 13.13 3.05
C GLY A 50 15.01 11.65 2.65
N PHE A 51 14.86 11.34 1.37
CA PHE A 51 15.06 10.00 0.83
C PHE A 51 16.54 9.74 0.54
N HIS A 52 16.98 8.50 0.75
CA HIS A 52 18.35 8.11 0.46
C HIS A 52 18.50 7.89 -1.06
N PRO A 53 19.57 8.41 -1.68
CA PRO A 53 19.80 8.25 -3.11
C PRO A 53 20.10 6.81 -3.50
N GLY A 54 19.73 6.42 -4.72
CA GLY A 54 19.93 5.07 -5.24
C GLY A 54 19.11 3.98 -4.54
N GLN A 55 18.13 4.36 -3.73
CA GLN A 55 17.25 3.44 -2.99
C GLN A 55 15.86 3.34 -3.63
N ARG A 56 15.23 2.17 -3.45
CA ARG A 56 13.88 1.90 -3.93
C ARG A 56 12.84 2.20 -2.86
N TYR A 57 11.78 2.89 -3.26
CA TYR A 57 10.66 3.24 -2.37
C TYR A 57 9.33 3.01 -3.06
N PHE A 58 8.30 2.65 -2.29
CA PHE A 58 6.90 2.81 -2.68
C PHE A 58 6.16 3.59 -1.60
N ALA A 59 5.00 4.13 -1.93
CA ALA A 59 4.16 4.86 -1.00
C ALA A 59 2.74 4.32 -1.01
N ASP A 60 2.14 4.24 0.17
CA ASP A 60 0.70 4.02 0.32
C ASP A 60 0.03 5.36 0.61
N LEU A 61 -1.04 5.67 -0.13
CA LEU A 61 -1.98 6.71 0.21
C LEU A 61 -3.03 6.11 1.14
N GLY A 62 -3.21 6.72 2.31
CA GLY A 62 -4.16 6.26 3.30
C GLY A 62 -4.78 7.40 4.10
N ILE A 63 -5.53 7.01 5.11
CA ILE A 63 -6.11 7.91 6.12
C ILE A 63 -5.68 7.44 7.50
N VAL A 64 -5.74 8.33 8.48
CA VAL A 64 -5.47 7.98 9.88
C VAL A 64 -6.80 7.97 10.63
N ASN A 65 -7.12 6.85 11.28
CA ASN A 65 -8.33 6.75 12.09
C ASN A 65 -8.17 7.48 13.44
N GLU A 66 -9.25 7.54 14.22
CA GLU A 66 -9.25 8.22 15.52
C GLU A 66 -8.30 7.58 16.55
N GLN A 67 -7.92 6.33 16.33
CA GLN A 67 -6.97 5.58 17.14
C GLN A 67 -5.50 5.81 16.70
N GLY A 68 -5.26 6.68 15.72
CA GLY A 68 -3.91 6.95 15.18
C GLY A 68 -3.37 5.84 14.28
N GLN A 69 -4.22 4.92 13.83
CA GLN A 69 -3.83 3.84 12.94
C GLN A 69 -4.00 4.28 11.48
N PHE A 70 -2.97 4.04 10.69
CA PHE A 70 -2.99 4.27 9.26
C PHE A 70 -3.71 3.15 8.54
N LEU A 71 -4.67 3.53 7.69
CA LEU A 71 -5.45 2.64 6.84
C LEU A 71 -5.06 2.90 5.38
N PRO A 72 -4.29 1.99 4.74
CA PRO A 72 -3.91 2.15 3.34
C PRO A 72 -5.13 2.01 2.43
N LEU A 73 -5.22 2.87 1.43
CA LEU A 73 -6.29 2.90 0.43
C LEU A 73 -5.76 2.55 -0.96
N LEU A 74 -4.62 3.10 -1.32
CA LEU A 74 -3.96 2.90 -2.62
C LEU A 74 -2.46 2.75 -2.42
N ARG A 75 -1.83 1.95 -3.26
CA ARG A 75 -0.39 1.74 -3.30
C ARG A 75 0.19 2.26 -4.61
N SER A 76 1.30 2.98 -4.53
CA SER A 76 2.06 3.42 -5.68
C SER A 76 2.90 2.28 -6.26
N ASN A 77 3.39 2.48 -7.48
CA ASN A 77 4.50 1.67 -7.98
C ASN A 77 5.78 1.97 -7.17
N THR A 78 6.70 1.01 -7.17
CA THR A 78 8.05 1.21 -6.64
C THR A 78 8.87 2.08 -7.59
N ILE A 79 9.51 3.11 -7.05
CA ILE A 79 10.41 4.01 -7.76
C ILE A 79 11.84 3.86 -7.23
N LEU A 80 12.83 4.08 -8.10
CA LEU A 80 14.23 4.18 -7.73
C LEU A 80 14.60 5.66 -7.65
N THR A 81 15.11 6.09 -6.50
CA THR A 81 15.66 7.44 -6.35
C THR A 81 16.96 7.57 -7.13
N PRO A 82 17.24 8.73 -7.75
CA PRO A 82 18.49 8.94 -8.46
C PRO A 82 19.71 8.70 -7.56
N PRO A 83 20.76 8.03 -8.04
CA PRO A 83 22.03 7.95 -7.31
C PRO A 83 22.68 9.34 -7.25
N ILE A 84 23.40 9.64 -6.16
CA ILE A 84 24.28 10.81 -6.11
C ILE A 84 25.61 10.38 -6.72
N ASP A 85 25.85 10.79 -7.96
CA ASP A 85 27.20 10.74 -8.52
C ASP A 85 27.99 11.91 -7.94
N THR A 86 29.07 11.61 -7.21
CA THR A 86 29.91 12.59 -6.50
C THR A 86 30.59 13.61 -7.42
N ASN A 87 30.42 13.49 -8.74
CA ASN A 87 31.00 14.34 -9.78
C ASN A 87 29.96 15.14 -10.58
N GLN A 88 28.67 15.09 -10.23
CA GLN A 88 27.67 15.95 -10.85
C GLN A 88 27.43 17.17 -9.97
N GLU A 89 27.99 18.31 -10.37
CA GLU A 89 27.46 19.61 -9.93
C GLU A 89 25.99 19.65 -10.34
N PHE A 90 25.09 19.52 -9.37
CA PHE A 90 23.68 19.83 -9.58
C PHE A 90 23.63 21.26 -10.15
N PRO A 91 22.99 21.50 -11.31
CA PRO A 91 22.80 22.86 -11.79
C PRO A 91 21.87 23.58 -10.82
N SER A 92 22.47 24.21 -9.81
CA SER A 92 21.83 25.04 -8.78
C SER A 92 21.18 26.31 -9.35
N HIS A 93 21.20 26.47 -10.68
CA HIS A 93 20.79 27.67 -11.39
C HIS A 93 19.54 27.53 -12.28
N LEU A 94 18.82 26.39 -12.26
CA LEU A 94 17.62 26.20 -13.11
C LEU A 94 16.30 25.99 -12.35
N ILE A 95 16.23 26.39 -11.07
CA ILE A 95 14.94 26.52 -10.39
C ILE A 95 14.73 28.01 -10.13
N THR A 96 13.93 28.66 -10.97
CA THR A 96 13.41 30.00 -10.70
C THR A 96 12.65 29.94 -9.39
N ASN A 97 13.31 30.42 -8.35
CA ASN A 97 12.97 30.30 -6.94
C ASN A 97 11.83 31.26 -6.60
N ASP A 98 10.60 30.90 -6.93
CA ASP A 98 9.44 31.44 -6.25
C ASP A 98 8.56 30.28 -5.79
N GLN A 99 8.82 29.86 -4.54
CA GLN A 99 7.88 29.16 -3.66
C GLN A 99 7.65 27.64 -3.85
N LEU A 100 8.66 26.84 -4.21
CA LEU A 100 8.55 25.39 -4.03
C LEU A 100 8.76 25.00 -2.57
N VAL A 101 7.67 24.70 -1.85
CA VAL A 101 7.73 24.13 -0.50
C VAL A 101 8.08 22.65 -0.60
N THR A 102 9.24 22.28 -0.07
CA THR A 102 9.68 20.89 0.01
C THR A 102 9.31 20.31 1.37
N TYR A 103 8.60 19.19 1.36
CA TYR A 103 8.16 18.48 2.55
C TYR A 103 9.13 17.36 2.91
N ARG A 104 9.25 17.07 4.20
CA ARG A 104 10.08 15.99 4.71
C ARG A 104 9.20 15.01 5.50
N PRO A 105 9.03 13.77 5.02
CA PRO A 105 8.33 12.73 5.77
C PRO A 105 9.01 12.47 7.12
N MET A 106 8.20 12.21 8.15
CA MET A 106 8.68 11.89 9.49
C MET A 106 8.78 10.39 9.67
N ALA A 107 9.90 9.89 10.23
CA ALA A 107 10.04 8.48 10.54
C ALA A 107 8.98 8.04 11.56
N VAL A 108 8.38 6.88 11.34
CA VAL A 108 7.41 6.28 12.24
C VAL A 108 7.87 4.91 12.69
N SER A 109 7.61 4.58 13.95
CA SER A 109 7.86 3.24 14.46
C SER A 109 6.81 2.29 13.90
N PHE A 110 7.20 1.45 12.95
CA PHE A 110 6.36 0.39 12.43
C PHE A 110 6.72 -0.91 13.12
N GLN A 111 5.75 -1.57 13.74
CA GLN A 111 5.89 -2.95 14.20
C GLN A 111 5.29 -3.85 13.11
N PRO A 112 6.11 -4.63 12.39
CA PRO A 112 5.59 -5.66 11.50
C PRO A 112 4.76 -6.61 12.35
N MET A 113 3.46 -6.70 12.09
CA MET A 113 2.64 -7.73 12.69
C MET A 113 3.01 -9.02 11.97
N THR A 114 3.90 -9.82 12.58
CA THR A 114 4.18 -11.17 12.09
C THR A 114 2.86 -11.94 12.19
N PRO A 115 2.27 -12.39 11.08
CA PRO A 115 1.03 -13.15 11.16
C PRO A 115 1.32 -14.39 12.01
N GLU A 116 0.52 -14.62 13.05
CA GLU A 116 0.55 -15.89 13.75
C GLU A 116 0.27 -16.97 12.71
N ALA A 117 1.22 -17.90 12.56
CA ALA A 117 1.08 -19.04 11.68
C ALA A 117 -0.12 -19.86 12.18
N ASN A 118 -1.29 -19.62 11.59
CA ASN A 118 -2.47 -20.42 11.85
C ASN A 118 -2.31 -21.70 11.04
N GLU A 119 -1.58 -22.68 11.59
CA GLU A 119 -1.36 -24.01 10.99
C GLU A 119 -2.67 -24.77 10.67
N HIS A 120 -3.80 -24.27 11.18
CA HIS A 120 -5.12 -24.88 11.04
C HIS A 120 -6.10 -24.09 10.18
N PHE A 121 -5.66 -23.04 9.47
CA PHE A 121 -6.55 -22.34 8.54
C PHE A 121 -6.75 -23.14 7.25
N SER A 122 -7.87 -23.85 7.14
CA SER A 122 -8.30 -24.48 5.88
C SER A 122 -9.27 -23.56 5.14
N ALA A 123 -8.83 -22.95 4.03
CA ALA A 123 -9.66 -22.06 3.20
C ALA A 123 -10.63 -22.81 2.25
N TYR A 124 -10.52 -24.13 2.16
CA TYR A 124 -11.30 -24.94 1.23
C TYR A 124 -12.53 -25.54 1.94
N SER A 125 -13.72 -25.04 1.59
CA SER A 125 -14.96 -25.80 1.78
C SER A 125 -15.18 -26.67 0.54
N VAL A 126 -15.18 -27.99 0.70
CA VAL A 126 -15.52 -28.89 -0.41
C VAL A 126 -17.01 -28.74 -0.71
N TYR A 127 -17.33 -28.25 -1.90
CA TYR A 127 -18.71 -28.24 -2.39
C TYR A 127 -19.12 -29.68 -2.73
N SER A 128 -20.09 -30.21 -1.98
CA SER A 128 -20.76 -31.46 -2.33
C SER A 128 -22.02 -31.12 -3.13
N PRO A 129 -22.08 -31.37 -4.45
CA PRO A 129 -23.32 -31.20 -5.20
C PRO A 129 -24.38 -32.10 -4.59
N LYS A 130 -25.56 -31.54 -4.27
CA LYS A 130 -26.74 -32.35 -3.97
C LYS A 130 -27.02 -33.19 -5.21
N THR A 131 -26.92 -34.52 -5.09
CA THR A 131 -27.37 -35.45 -6.12
C THR A 131 -28.85 -35.22 -6.36
N ALA A 132 -29.16 -34.41 -7.36
CA ALA A 132 -30.49 -34.32 -7.94
C ALA A 132 -30.54 -35.30 -9.12
N TYR A 133 -31.70 -35.94 -9.25
CA TYR A 133 -32.13 -36.83 -10.33
C TYR A 133 -31.76 -38.30 -10.13
N SER A 134 -32.60 -38.98 -9.34
CA SER A 134 -33.16 -40.26 -9.76
C SER A 134 -33.70 -40.08 -11.18
N ALA A 135 -33.01 -40.63 -12.18
CA ALA A 135 -33.56 -40.75 -13.51
C ALA A 135 -34.66 -41.80 -13.44
N ASP A 136 -35.92 -41.35 -13.44
CA ASP A 136 -37.06 -42.20 -13.71
C ASP A 136 -36.86 -42.80 -15.10
N THR A 137 -36.55 -44.10 -15.13
CA THR A 137 -36.48 -44.88 -16.37
C THR A 137 -37.91 -45.16 -16.83
N GLU A 138 -38.53 -44.19 -17.50
CA GLU A 138 -39.75 -44.44 -18.28
C GLU A 138 -39.35 -45.10 -19.61
N SER A 139 -39.40 -46.43 -19.59
CA SER A 139 -39.21 -47.31 -20.75
C SER A 139 -40.48 -47.28 -21.62
N GLY A 140 -40.54 -46.37 -22.59
CA GLY A 140 -41.53 -46.39 -23.67
C GLY A 140 -40.99 -47.19 -24.86
N GLY A 141 -41.62 -48.33 -25.16
CA GLY A 141 -41.39 -49.12 -26.36
C GLY A 141 -42.43 -48.84 -27.45
N ASP A 142 -42.04 -49.10 -28.70
CA ASP A 142 -42.87 -49.56 -29.84
C ASP A 142 -41.87 -50.17 -30.84
N THR A 143 -41.78 -51.51 -30.92
CA THR A 143 -42.46 -52.45 -31.84
C THR A 143 -42.06 -52.31 -33.31
N ASP A 144 -41.49 -53.40 -33.83
CA ASP A 144 -41.88 -54.01 -35.12
C ASP A 144 -42.53 -55.36 -34.82
#